data_AF-A0A1H1F2D5-F1
#
_entry.id   AF-A0A1H1F2D5-F1
#
_cell.length_a   1.000
_cell.length_b   1.000
_cell.length_c   1.000
_cell.angle_alpha   90.00
_cell.angle_beta   90.00
_cell.angle_gamma   90.00
#
_symmetry.space_group_name_H-M   'P 1'
#
loop_
_entity.id
_entity.type
_entity.pdbx_description
1 polymer ?
#
loop_
_entity_poly.entity_id
_entity_poly.type
_entity_poly.pdbx_seq_one_letter_code
_entity_poly.pdbx_strand_id
1 'polypeptide(L)'
;MVRQNLHQQLQQASHQIQDAQEAARLAQGSDPQLLEQAEKQLQQAEQVLQKAQQAGTEATENPQFQQAYEQLHDTRQQVQEAQQNNSDVL
;
A
#
# COMPACT_ATOMS: atom_id res chain seq x y z
N MET A 1 3.31 -23.40 11.08
CA MET A 1 2.84 -23.18 9.69
C MET A 1 2.22 -21.79 9.50
N VAL A 2 1.36 -21.30 10.41
CA VAL A 2 0.66 -20.00 10.27
C VAL A 2 1.61 -18.79 10.23
N ARG A 3 2.65 -18.74 11.08
CA ARG A 3 3.64 -17.64 11.11
C ARG A 3 4.47 -17.48 9.82
N GLN A 4 4.80 -18.58 9.12
CA GLN A 4 5.54 -18.51 7.84
C GLN A 4 4.69 -17.88 6.73
N ASN A 5 3.40 -18.19 6.72
CA ASN A 5 2.46 -17.60 5.76
C ASN A 5 2.25 -16.10 6.00
N LEU A 6 2.28 -15.66 7.26
CA LEU A 6 2.15 -14.25 7.60
C LEU A 6 3.34 -13.44 7.05
N HIS A 7 4.57 -13.91 7.23
CA HIS A 7 5.76 -13.22 6.77
C HIS A 7 5.77 -13.02 5.24
N GLN A 8 5.39 -14.06 4.49
CA GLN A 8 5.28 -13.96 3.02
C GLN A 8 4.18 -12.99 2.59
N GLN A 9 3.03 -13.02 3.27
CA GLN A 9 1.94 -12.08 3.02
C GLN A 9 2.36 -10.62 3.28
N LEU A 10 3.05 -10.36 4.39
CA LEU A 10 3.54 -9.01 4.72
C LEU A 10 4.59 -8.53 3.72
N GLN A 11 5.51 -9.41 3.29
CA GLN A 11 6.46 -9.06 2.22
C GLN A 11 5.76 -8.73 0.91
N GLN A 12 4.74 -9.52 0.53
CA GLN A 12 3.97 -9.26 -0.68
C GLN A 12 3.23 -7.91 -0.59
N ALA A 13 2.61 -7.61 0.55
CA ALA A 13 1.96 -6.33 0.78
C ALA A 13 2.96 -5.17 0.69
N SER A 14 4.15 -5.31 1.30
CA SER A 14 5.20 -4.29 1.23
C SER A 14 5.66 -4.03 -0.21
N HIS A 15 5.88 -5.09 -1.01
CA HIS A 15 6.19 -4.94 -2.42
C HIS A 15 5.08 -4.22 -3.20
N GLN A 16 3.82 -4.58 -2.98
CA GLN A 16 2.67 -3.92 -3.62
C GLN A 16 2.58 -2.44 -3.26
N ILE A 17 2.90 -2.07 -2.02
CA ILE A 17 2.92 -0.67 -1.58
C ILE A 17 4.06 0.10 -2.25
N GLN A 18 5.25 -0.48 -2.36
CA GLN A 18 6.38 0.16 -3.04
C GLN A 18 6.08 0.39 -4.52
N ASP A 19 5.50 -0.61 -5.19
CA ASP A 19 5.12 -0.53 -6.59
C ASP A 19 4.02 0.54 -6.81
N ALA A 20 3.04 0.60 -5.90
CA ALA A 20 2.05 1.67 -5.87
C ALA A 20 2.67 3.05 -5.65
N GLN A 21 3.70 3.16 -4.79
CA GLN A 21 4.38 4.42 -4.51
C GLN A 21 5.13 4.94 -5.73
N GLU A 22 5.80 4.05 -6.45
CA GLU A 22 6.48 4.40 -7.69
C GLU A 22 5.48 4.80 -8.78
N ALA A 23 4.39 4.05 -8.93
CA ALA A 23 3.30 4.40 -9.83
C ALA A 23 2.69 5.77 -9.48
N ALA A 24 2.44 6.06 -8.20
CA ALA A 24 1.92 7.35 -7.75
C ALA A 24 2.83 8.52 -8.11
N ARG A 25 4.15 8.34 -7.91
CA ARG A 25 5.17 9.34 -8.27
C ARG A 25 5.23 9.59 -9.77
N LEU A 26 5.21 8.52 -10.57
CA LEU A 26 5.23 8.63 -12.03
C LEU A 26 3.95 9.27 -12.59
N ALA A 27 2.83 9.04 -11.91
CA ALA A 27 1.53 9.50 -12.34
C ALA A 27 1.20 10.96 -11.99
N GLN A 28 1.91 11.55 -11.01
CA GLN A 28 1.69 12.92 -10.55
C GLN A 28 1.70 13.91 -11.72
N GLY A 29 0.52 14.45 -12.05
CA GLY A 29 0.36 15.49 -13.07
C GLY A 29 0.34 15.00 -14.52
N SER A 30 0.27 13.68 -14.79
CA SER A 30 0.38 13.16 -16.16
C SER A 30 -0.46 11.92 -16.50
N ASP A 31 -0.65 10.98 -15.57
CA ASP A 31 -1.24 9.68 -15.93
C ASP A 31 -2.25 9.14 -14.90
N PRO A 32 -3.56 9.42 -15.04
CA PRO A 32 -4.56 8.97 -14.08
C PRO A 32 -4.70 7.43 -14.03
N GLN A 33 -4.34 6.71 -15.10
CA GLN A 33 -4.37 5.25 -15.11
C GLN A 33 -3.34 4.63 -14.15
N LEU A 34 -2.16 5.26 -14.01
CA LEU A 34 -1.14 4.83 -13.06
C LEU A 34 -1.59 5.07 -11.61
N LEU A 35 -2.35 6.14 -11.35
CA LEU A 35 -2.97 6.37 -10.02
C LEU A 35 -4.02 5.30 -9.69
N GLU A 36 -4.85 4.93 -10.66
CA GLU A 36 -5.85 3.89 -10.46
C GLU A 36 -5.20 2.52 -10.20
N GLN A 37 -4.08 2.24 -10.89
CA GLN A 37 -3.27 1.04 -10.63
C GLN A 37 -2.66 1.08 -9.22
N ALA A 38 -2.06 2.21 -8.83
CA ALA A 38 -1.51 2.41 -7.49
C ALA A 38 -2.58 2.16 -6.40
N GLU A 39 -3.78 2.73 -6.55
CA GLU A 39 -4.88 2.49 -5.61
C GLU A 39 -5.26 1.00 -5.50
N LYS A 40 -5.36 0.28 -6.62
CA LYS A 40 -5.66 -1.16 -6.60
C LYS A 40 -4.59 -1.95 -5.86
N GLN A 41 -3.31 -1.61 -6.07
CA GLN A 41 -2.20 -2.25 -5.36
C GLN A 41 -2.23 -1.97 -3.86
N LEU A 42 -2.51 -0.72 -3.46
CA LEU A 42 -2.68 -0.34 -2.06
C LEU A 42 -3.87 -1.04 -1.41
N GLN A 43 -5.01 -1.17 -2.09
CA GLN A 43 -6.16 -1.91 -1.57
C GLN A 43 -5.84 -3.39 -1.32
N GLN A 44 -5.09 -4.03 -2.22
CA GLN A 44 -4.67 -5.42 -2.01
C GLN A 44 -3.74 -5.54 -0.81
N ALA A 45 -2.74 -4.66 -0.71
CA ALA A 45 -1.83 -4.63 0.43
C ALA A 45 -2.57 -4.38 1.75
N GLU A 46 -3.54 -3.47 1.75
CA GLU A 46 -4.39 -3.19 2.92
C GLU A 46 -5.16 -4.44 3.35
N GLN A 47 -5.80 -5.17 2.43
CA GLN A 47 -6.51 -6.40 2.79
C GLN A 47 -5.59 -7.44 3.42
N VAL A 48 -4.36 -7.54 2.92
CA VAL A 48 -3.36 -8.45 3.48
C VAL A 48 -2.95 -8.02 4.89
N LEU A 49 -2.69 -6.73 5.09
CA LEU A 49 -2.40 -6.17 6.41
C LEU A 49 -3.59 -6.33 7.36
N GLN A 50 -4.81 -6.12 6.91
CA GLN A 50 -6.02 -6.27 7.74
C GLN A 50 -6.23 -7.73 8.17
N LYS A 51 -5.99 -8.69 7.26
CA LYS A 51 -5.98 -10.13 7.60
C LYS A 51 -4.85 -10.47 8.58
N ALA A 52 -3.69 -9.86 8.41
CA ALA A 52 -2.57 -10.01 9.34
C ALA A 52 -2.98 -9.49 10.73
N GLN A 53 -3.58 -8.31 10.82
CA GLN A 53 -4.09 -7.74 12.07
C GLN A 53 -5.14 -8.65 12.75
N GLN A 54 -6.03 -9.27 11.98
CA GLN A 54 -6.99 -10.25 12.49
C GLN A 54 -6.35 -11.57 12.97
N ALA A 55 -5.13 -11.89 12.54
CA ALA A 55 -4.40 -13.07 13.01
C ALA A 55 -3.91 -12.94 14.46
N GLY A 56 -4.02 -11.76 15.07
CA GLY A 56 -3.73 -11.50 16.48
C GLY A 56 -2.58 -10.52 16.70
N THR A 57 -2.31 -10.23 17.98
CA THR A 57 -1.29 -9.24 18.40
C THR A 57 0.11 -9.55 17.88
N GLU A 58 0.45 -10.83 17.70
CA GLU A 58 1.73 -11.27 17.15
C GLU A 58 2.02 -10.72 15.73
N ALA A 59 0.97 -10.47 14.96
CA ALA A 59 1.09 -9.91 13.62
C ALA A 59 1.23 -8.39 13.66
N THR A 60 0.52 -7.72 14.57
CA THR A 60 0.59 -6.25 14.73
C THR A 60 1.88 -5.78 15.41
N GLU A 61 2.50 -6.64 16.21
CA GLU A 61 3.81 -6.42 16.82
C GLU A 61 4.98 -6.76 15.88
N ASN A 62 4.68 -7.31 14.69
CA ASN A 62 5.72 -7.62 13.71
C ASN A 62 6.26 -6.31 13.10
N PRO A 63 7.59 -6.10 13.12
CA PRO A 63 8.19 -4.89 12.54
C PRO A 63 7.89 -4.72 11.05
N GLN A 64 7.77 -5.80 10.29
CA GLN A 64 7.38 -5.72 8.88
C GLN A 64 5.93 -5.27 8.71
N PHE A 65 5.04 -5.67 9.62
CA PHE A 65 3.66 -5.20 9.59
C PHE A 65 3.61 -3.69 9.86
N GLN A 66 4.32 -3.22 10.89
CA GLN A 66 4.37 -1.80 11.22
C GLN A 66 4.93 -0.97 10.06
N GLN A 67 6.07 -1.37 9.49
CA GLN A 67 6.65 -0.70 8.34
C GLN A 67 5.72 -0.70 7.12
N ALA A 68 5.12 -1.84 6.78
CA ALA A 68 4.20 -1.91 5.65
C ALA A 68 2.94 -1.07 5.90
N TYR A 69 2.43 -1.02 7.13
CA TYR A 69 1.26 -0.22 7.48
C TYR A 69 1.56 1.28 7.41
N GLU A 70 2.73 1.71 7.87
CA GLU A 70 3.21 3.10 7.72
C GLU A 70 3.37 3.47 6.24
N GLN A 71 4.07 2.62 5.45
CA GLN A 71 4.25 2.85 4.02
C GLN A 71 2.93 2.89 3.26
N LEU A 72 1.97 2.02 3.61
CA LEU A 72 0.63 2.02 3.01
C LEU A 72 -0.04 3.38 3.20
N HIS A 73 0.01 3.89 4.44
CA HIS A 73 -0.62 5.17 4.79
C HIS A 73 0.04 6.34 4.05
N ASP A 74 1.37 6.44 4.09
CA ASP A 74 2.14 7.46 3.36
C ASP A 74 1.84 7.42 1.86
N THR A 75 1.86 6.23 1.27
CA THR A 75 1.65 6.06 -0.17
C THR A 75 0.22 6.37 -0.58
N ARG A 76 -0.77 5.98 0.23
CA ARG A 76 -2.18 6.33 -0.01
C ARG A 76 -2.38 7.84 0.01
N GLN A 77 -1.75 8.53 0.96
CA GLN A 77 -1.80 9.99 1.01
C GLN A 77 -1.20 10.59 -0.26
N GLN A 78 -0.03 10.10 -0.69
CA GLN A 78 0.62 10.55 -1.92
C GLN A 78 -0.25 10.32 -3.17
N VAL A 79 -0.92 9.17 -3.27
CA VAL A 79 -1.85 8.88 -4.37
C VAL A 79 -3.04 9.84 -4.37
N GLN A 80 -3.62 10.12 -3.21
CA GLN A 80 -4.73 11.08 -3.09
C GLN A 80 -4.32 12.50 -3.47
N GLU A 81 -3.14 12.94 -3.01
CA GLU A 81 -2.58 14.25 -3.38
C GLU A 81 -2.31 14.33 -4.89
N ALA A 82 -1.79 13.26 -5.49
CA ALA A 82 -1.57 13.17 -6.92
C ALA A 82 -2.88 13.20 -7.72
N GLN A 83 -3.93 12.52 -7.27
CA GLN A 83 -5.26 12.55 -7.88
C GLN A 83 -5.90 13.94 -7.81
N GLN A 84 -5.79 14.61 -6.66
CA GLN A 84 -6.27 15.99 -6.52
C GLN A 84 -5.51 16.93 -7.45
N ASN A 85 -4.18 16.86 -7.49
CA ASN A 85 -3.38 17.69 -8.40
C ASN A 85 -3.73 17.44 -9.88
N ASN A 86 -4.00 16.18 -10.26
CA ASN A 86 -4.43 15.87 -11.63
C ASN A 86 -5.84 16.39 -11.94
N SER A 87 -6.71 16.49 -10.93
CA SER A 87 -8.08 16.99 -11.09
C SER A 87 -8.17 18.52 -11.05
N ASP A 88 -7.23 19.19 -10.37
CA ASP A 88 -7.16 20.67 -10.25
C ASP A 88 -6.56 21.34 -11.51
N VAL A 89 -5.80 20.59 -12.32
CA VAL A 89 -5.22 21.04 -13.59
C VAL A 89 -6.21 21.02 -14.77
N LEU A 90 -7.43 20.49 -14.60
CA LEU A 90 -8.49 20.41 -15.61
C LEU A 90 -9.45 21.61 -15.56
#